data_AF-A0A3F2RRM3-F1
#
_entry.id   AF-A0A3F2RRM3-F1
#
_cell.length_a   1.000
_cell.length_b   1.000
_cell.length_c   1.000
_cell.angle_alpha   90.00
_cell.angle_beta   90.00
_cell.angle_gamma   90.00
#
_symmetry.space_group_name_H-M   'P 1'
#
loop_
_entity.id
_entity.type
_entity.pdbx_description
1 polymer ?
#
loop_
_entity_poly.entity_id
_entity_poly.type
_entity_poly.pdbx_seq_one_letter_code
_entity_poly.pdbx_strand_id
1 'polypeptide(L)'
;MQKTKLWSSRLAQNAAVLKAVEQYYAVFQQGLHNPEAGGDNVRKCFRMQLGFLAAFLDTNVQFGDSHGVKEVLEQSHRYTQFHSWIEVGFVSAEVFGPLDSPVVVAQGTLTALINCTTLEKIFPNCLNEPRLATSLVDRVVEYHTTTTFSFNERAQVERMDTDVDFLGGLSRLLGNTIDASRLLQGAHITEGSKMANSVEESETGGQRWGMVEREFQLASQDREYTMA
;
A
#
# COMPACT_ATOMS: atom_id res chain seq x y z
N MET A 1 34.51 -1.09 26.89
CA MET A 1 33.92 0.23 26.54
C MET A 1 33.42 0.30 25.07
N GLN A 2 34.17 -0.21 24.06
CA GLN A 2 33.71 -0.23 22.66
C GLN A 2 32.47 -1.10 22.40
N LYS A 3 32.40 -2.30 23.00
CA LYS A 3 31.21 -3.18 22.86
C LYS A 3 29.94 -2.46 23.31
N THR A 4 29.91 -1.90 24.51
CA THR A 4 28.73 -1.19 25.03
C THR A 4 28.23 -0.07 24.11
N LYS A 5 29.15 0.69 23.47
CA LYS A 5 28.80 1.75 22.51
C LYS A 5 28.17 1.22 21.22
N LEU A 6 28.71 0.11 20.67
CA LEU A 6 28.17 -0.54 19.47
C LEU A 6 26.78 -1.14 19.73
N TRP A 7 26.57 -1.71 20.92
CA TRP A 7 25.26 -2.25 21.31
C TRP A 7 24.22 -1.13 21.48
N SER A 8 24.59 0.00 22.08
CA SER A 8 23.70 1.16 22.19
C SER A 8 23.35 1.80 20.84
N SER A 9 24.32 1.89 19.91
CA SER A 9 24.06 2.45 18.58
C SER A 9 23.12 1.54 17.77
N ARG A 10 23.28 0.22 17.91
CA ARG A 10 22.39 -0.76 17.26
C ARG A 10 20.96 -0.69 17.78
N LEU A 11 20.77 -0.61 19.09
CA LEU A 11 19.44 -0.46 19.68
C LEU A 11 18.76 0.84 19.24
N ALA A 12 19.51 1.95 19.21
CA ALA A 12 18.98 3.23 18.78
C ALA A 12 18.57 3.21 17.29
N GLN A 13 19.39 2.64 16.41
CA GLN A 13 19.07 2.52 14.98
C GLN A 13 17.87 1.61 14.75
N ASN A 14 17.81 0.44 15.40
CA ASN A 14 16.68 -0.47 15.30
C ASN A 14 15.38 0.22 15.75
N ALA A 15 15.43 0.98 16.86
CA ALA A 15 14.27 1.74 17.32
C ALA A 15 13.85 2.82 16.32
N ALA A 16 14.79 3.47 15.63
CA ALA A 16 14.49 4.48 14.62
C ALA A 16 13.80 3.89 13.39
N VAL A 17 14.30 2.78 12.83
CA VAL A 17 13.67 2.14 11.66
C VAL A 17 12.32 1.52 12.00
N LEU A 18 12.17 0.92 13.19
CA LEU A 18 10.87 0.43 13.67
C LEU A 18 9.86 1.56 13.78
N LYS A 19 10.25 2.69 14.38
CA LYS A 19 9.37 3.85 14.49
C LYS A 19 8.98 4.43 13.13
N ALA A 20 9.91 4.45 12.16
CA ALA A 20 9.62 4.90 10.81
C ALA A 20 8.58 3.98 10.13
N VAL A 21 8.72 2.66 10.31
CA VAL A 21 7.74 1.68 9.82
C VAL A 21 6.38 1.84 10.53
N GLU A 22 6.32 1.97 11.85
CA GLU A 22 5.09 2.26 12.58
C GLU A 22 4.40 3.53 12.06
N GLN A 23 5.18 4.58 11.78
CA GLN A 23 4.67 5.82 11.20
C GLN A 23 4.12 5.62 9.78
N TYR A 24 4.72 4.76 8.95
CA TYR A 24 4.16 4.42 7.65
C TYR A 24 2.73 3.86 7.79
N TYR A 25 2.51 2.92 8.70
CA TYR A 25 1.17 2.38 8.98
C TYR A 25 0.20 3.45 9.50
N ALA A 26 0.64 4.34 10.39
CA ALA A 26 -0.20 5.41 10.90
C ALA A 26 -0.59 6.44 9.81
N VAL A 27 0.35 6.79 8.94
CA VAL A 27 0.16 7.75 7.84
C VAL A 27 -0.78 7.20 6.77
N PHE A 28 -0.74 5.89 6.54
CA PHE A 28 -1.57 5.19 5.54
C PHE A 28 -2.70 4.37 6.16
N GLN A 29 -3.04 4.60 7.42
CA GLN A 29 -4.05 3.82 8.13
C GLN A 29 -5.38 3.81 7.38
N GLN A 30 -5.79 4.91 6.75
CA GLN A 30 -7.05 5.01 5.98
C GLN A 30 -6.82 4.91 4.47
N GLY A 31 -5.71 4.31 4.04
CA GLY A 31 -5.26 4.33 2.65
C GLY A 31 -4.77 5.71 2.22
N LEU A 32 -4.77 5.94 0.90
CA LEU A 32 -4.33 7.18 0.29
C LEU A 32 -5.49 8.18 0.21
N HIS A 33 -5.32 9.35 0.82
CA HIS A 33 -6.33 10.40 0.75
C HIS A 33 -6.49 10.91 -0.68
N ASN A 34 -7.74 11.06 -1.13
CA ASN A 34 -8.04 11.60 -2.46
C ASN A 34 -8.25 13.13 -2.37
N PRO A 35 -7.29 13.97 -2.83
CA PRO A 35 -7.40 15.42 -2.79
C PRO A 35 -8.49 15.98 -3.73
N GLU A 36 -8.99 15.20 -4.70
CA GLU A 36 -10.05 15.61 -5.64
C GLU A 36 -11.45 15.37 -5.06
N ALA A 37 -11.61 14.38 -4.18
CA ALA A 37 -12.90 14.04 -3.56
C ALA A 37 -13.17 14.78 -2.24
N GLY A 38 -12.21 15.58 -1.75
CA GLY A 38 -12.28 16.22 -0.44
C GLY A 38 -11.95 17.72 -0.44
N GLY A 39 -12.28 18.40 0.65
CA GLY A 39 -11.89 19.79 0.88
C GLY A 39 -10.42 19.94 1.30
N ASP A 40 -10.03 21.17 1.69
CA ASP A 40 -8.65 21.54 2.00
C ASP A 40 -7.92 20.63 3.00
N ASN A 41 -8.66 20.07 3.97
CA ASN A 41 -8.09 19.16 4.95
C ASN A 41 -7.59 17.86 4.30
N VAL A 42 -8.36 17.28 3.36
CA VAL A 42 -7.98 16.05 2.66
C VAL A 42 -6.77 16.30 1.76
N ARG A 43 -6.72 17.46 1.10
CA ARG A 43 -5.53 17.89 0.33
C ARG A 43 -4.29 18.03 1.21
N LYS A 44 -4.42 18.59 2.42
CA LYS A 44 -3.31 18.66 3.38
C LYS A 44 -2.84 17.27 3.81
N CYS A 45 -3.76 16.34 4.09
CA CYS A 45 -3.41 14.96 4.43
C CYS A 45 -2.68 14.28 3.28
N PHE A 46 -3.16 14.39 2.04
CA PHE A 46 -2.49 13.84 0.86
C PHE A 46 -1.07 14.38 0.69
N ARG A 47 -0.85 15.70 0.81
CA ARG A 47 0.50 16.29 0.75
C ARG A 47 1.40 15.81 1.88
N MET A 48 0.86 15.59 3.08
CA MET A 48 1.60 15.02 4.20
C MET A 48 2.03 13.57 3.88
N GLN A 49 1.13 12.76 3.32
CA GLN A 49 1.47 11.39 2.87
C GLN A 49 2.58 11.41 1.81
N LEU A 50 2.51 12.30 0.84
CA LEU A 50 3.55 12.46 -0.20
C LEU A 50 4.89 12.89 0.41
N GLY A 51 4.88 13.89 1.29
CA GLY A 51 6.09 14.36 1.97
C GLY A 51 6.73 13.28 2.85
N PHE A 52 5.91 12.47 3.53
CA PHE A 52 6.38 11.32 4.29
C PHE A 52 7.07 10.29 3.38
N LEU A 53 6.43 9.88 2.28
CA LEU A 53 7.04 8.91 1.36
C LEU A 53 8.32 9.42 0.73
N ALA A 54 8.41 10.72 0.41
CA ALA A 54 9.64 11.31 -0.14
C ALA A 54 10.82 11.28 0.85
N ALA A 55 10.56 11.28 2.15
CA ALA A 55 11.58 11.13 3.18
C ALA A 55 11.86 9.65 3.52
N PHE A 56 10.83 8.80 3.48
CA PHE A 56 10.87 7.41 3.92
C PHE A 56 11.41 6.45 2.85
N LEU A 57 11.05 6.67 1.58
CA LEU A 57 11.43 5.80 0.47
C LEU A 57 12.62 6.38 -0.31
N ASP A 58 13.44 5.50 -0.87
CA ASP A 58 14.38 5.89 -1.91
C ASP A 58 13.62 6.33 -3.18
N THR A 59 14.13 7.32 -3.91
CA THR A 59 13.49 7.81 -5.14
C THR A 59 13.28 6.70 -6.17
N ASN A 60 14.17 5.72 -6.21
CA ASN A 60 14.10 4.54 -7.08
C ASN A 60 13.78 3.26 -6.31
N VAL A 61 13.01 3.36 -5.21
CA VAL A 61 12.57 2.21 -4.41
C VAL A 61 12.03 1.09 -5.29
N GLN A 62 12.56 -0.13 -5.12
CA GLN A 62 11.98 -1.31 -5.73
C GLN A 62 10.69 -1.68 -5.00
N PHE A 63 9.60 -1.86 -5.73
CA PHE A 63 8.32 -2.28 -5.19
C PHE A 63 7.80 -3.46 -6.02
N GLY A 64 8.02 -4.68 -5.54
CA GLY A 64 7.86 -5.90 -6.34
C GLY A 64 8.70 -5.86 -7.62
N ASP A 65 8.03 -5.92 -8.77
CA ASP A 65 8.60 -5.83 -10.13
C ASP A 65 8.69 -4.39 -10.70
N SER A 66 8.21 -3.39 -9.96
CA SER A 66 8.18 -1.98 -10.39
C SER A 66 9.13 -1.12 -9.56
N HIS A 67 9.41 0.11 -10.00
CA HIS A 67 10.32 1.02 -9.32
C HIS A 67 9.75 2.43 -9.16
N GLY A 68 10.11 3.07 -8.05
CA GLY A 68 9.83 4.47 -7.77
C GLY A 68 8.63 4.70 -6.85
N VAL A 69 8.66 5.85 -6.18
CA VAL A 69 7.63 6.27 -5.19
C VAL A 69 6.23 6.36 -5.81
N LYS A 70 6.15 6.72 -7.10
CA LYS A 70 4.89 6.79 -7.84
C LYS A 70 4.15 5.45 -7.85
N GLU A 71 4.85 4.33 -8.04
CA GLU A 71 4.24 3.01 -8.12
C GLU A 71 3.62 2.59 -6.77
N VAL A 72 4.27 2.94 -5.66
CA VAL A 72 3.73 2.74 -4.31
C VAL A 72 2.44 3.54 -4.10
N LEU A 73 2.41 4.79 -4.57
CA LEU A 73 1.25 5.67 -4.48
C LEU A 73 0.09 5.20 -5.37
N GLU A 74 0.37 4.77 -6.60
CA GLU A 74 -0.63 4.23 -7.51
C GLU A 74 -1.29 2.97 -6.94
N GLN A 75 -0.52 2.04 -6.36
CA GLN A 75 -1.11 0.88 -5.69
C GLN A 75 -1.95 1.29 -4.47
N SER A 76 -1.45 2.19 -3.64
CA SER A 76 -2.21 2.71 -2.48
C SER A 76 -3.53 3.37 -2.93
N HIS A 77 -3.50 4.10 -4.03
CA HIS A 77 -4.68 4.71 -4.64
C HIS A 77 -5.69 3.67 -5.12
N ARG A 78 -5.26 2.58 -5.78
CA ARG A 78 -6.14 1.49 -6.24
C ARG A 78 -6.82 0.78 -5.08
N TYR A 79 -6.05 0.40 -4.07
CA TYR A 79 -6.61 -0.19 -2.85
C TYR A 79 -7.66 0.71 -2.21
N THR A 80 -7.40 2.02 -2.16
CA THR A 80 -8.31 2.97 -1.52
C THR A 80 -9.56 3.24 -2.35
N GLN A 81 -9.44 3.35 -3.68
CA GLN A 81 -10.59 3.70 -4.53
C GLN A 81 -11.52 2.52 -4.81
N PHE A 82 -11.02 1.27 -4.76
CA PHE A 82 -11.83 0.08 -5.02
C PHE A 82 -12.66 -0.38 -3.82
N HIS A 83 -12.50 0.25 -2.65
CA HIS A 83 -13.26 -0.03 -1.45
C HIS A 83 -13.91 1.26 -0.93
N SER A 84 -15.15 1.17 -0.44
CA SER A 84 -15.81 2.33 0.20
C SER A 84 -15.18 2.65 1.56
N TRP A 85 -14.54 1.67 2.18
CA TRP A 85 -13.81 1.81 3.42
C TRP A 85 -12.64 0.82 3.44
N ILE A 86 -11.48 1.30 3.87
CA ILE A 86 -10.24 0.54 4.00
C ILE A 86 -9.52 1.02 5.25
N GLU A 87 -8.91 0.08 5.97
CA GLU A 87 -8.03 0.36 7.09
C GLU A 87 -6.80 -0.55 7.04
N VAL A 88 -5.62 0.02 7.27
CA VAL A 88 -4.36 -0.72 7.38
C VAL A 88 -3.87 -0.61 8.83
N GLY A 89 -3.63 -1.75 9.46
CA GLY A 89 -3.20 -1.85 10.86
C GLY A 89 -1.77 -2.33 11.01
N PHE A 90 -1.06 -1.81 12.01
CA PHE A 90 0.23 -2.33 12.47
C PHE A 90 0.02 -3.33 13.61
N VAL A 91 0.68 -4.48 13.56
CA VAL A 91 0.62 -5.51 14.61
C VAL A 91 1.96 -5.65 15.32
N SER A 92 3.03 -5.88 14.56
CA SER A 92 4.38 -6.04 15.10
C SER A 92 5.43 -5.85 14.02
N ALA A 93 6.69 -5.67 14.39
CA ALA A 93 7.80 -5.69 13.45
C ALA A 93 9.08 -6.19 14.09
N GLU A 94 9.93 -6.82 13.27
CA GLU A 94 11.24 -7.33 13.65
C GLU A 94 12.31 -6.74 12.73
N VAL A 95 13.51 -6.49 13.29
CA VAL A 95 14.64 -5.91 12.55
C VAL A 95 15.74 -6.96 12.39
N PHE A 96 16.13 -7.16 11.14
CA PHE A 96 17.18 -8.08 10.70
C PHE A 96 18.32 -7.34 10.00
N GLY A 97 19.42 -8.05 9.77
CA GLY A 97 20.54 -7.53 9.01
C GLY A 97 21.51 -6.64 9.78
N PRO A 98 22.46 -6.01 9.05
CA PRO A 98 23.46 -5.12 9.61
C PRO A 98 22.89 -3.74 9.95
N LEU A 99 23.71 -2.88 10.57
CA LEU A 99 23.29 -1.57 11.09
C LEU A 99 23.03 -0.54 9.98
N ASP A 100 23.78 -0.65 8.89
CA ASP A 100 23.82 0.24 7.74
C ASP A 100 22.75 -0.08 6.69
N SER A 101 22.33 -1.35 6.62
CA SER A 101 21.27 -1.82 5.72
C SER A 101 20.30 -2.77 6.43
N PRO A 102 19.56 -2.29 7.45
CA PRO A 102 18.63 -3.13 8.18
C PRO A 102 17.42 -3.50 7.31
N VAL A 103 16.89 -4.69 7.55
CA VAL A 103 15.62 -5.15 6.96
C VAL A 103 14.58 -5.21 8.07
N VAL A 104 13.47 -4.52 7.90
CA VAL A 104 12.34 -4.58 8.83
C VAL A 104 11.24 -5.43 8.23
N VAL A 105 10.81 -6.48 8.92
CA VAL A 105 9.64 -7.28 8.54
C VAL A 105 8.51 -6.92 9.47
N ALA A 106 7.48 -6.26 8.93
CA ALA A 106 6.30 -5.84 9.65
C ALA A 106 5.13 -6.79 9.40
N GLN A 107 4.42 -7.15 10.46
CA GLN A 107 3.13 -7.80 10.43
C GLN A 107 2.05 -6.75 10.60
N GLY A 108 1.02 -6.84 9.77
CA GLY A 108 -0.10 -5.90 9.78
C GLY A 108 -1.43 -6.56 9.43
N THR A 109 -2.44 -5.71 9.32
CA THR A 109 -3.75 -6.09 8.79
C THR A 109 -4.15 -5.15 7.67
N LEU A 110 -4.95 -5.67 6.75
CA LEU A 110 -5.70 -4.91 5.76
C LEU A 110 -7.16 -5.26 5.96
N THR A 111 -7.96 -4.31 6.43
CA THR A 111 -9.38 -4.48 6.63
C THR A 111 -10.13 -3.65 5.60
N ALA A 112 -11.07 -4.25 4.87
CA ALA A 112 -11.77 -3.53 3.82
C ALA A 112 -13.24 -3.94 3.74
N LEU A 113 -14.09 -2.97 3.38
CA LEU A 113 -15.49 -3.22 3.05
C LEU A 113 -15.60 -3.60 1.57
N ILE A 114 -16.11 -4.81 1.30
CA ILE A 114 -16.37 -5.28 -0.05
C ILE A 114 -17.68 -4.64 -0.54
N ASN A 115 -17.59 -3.87 -1.63
CA ASN A 115 -18.75 -3.28 -2.31
C ASN A 115 -18.80 -3.77 -3.77
N CYS A 116 -19.79 -3.29 -4.54
CA CYS A 116 -19.91 -3.65 -5.96
C CYS A 116 -18.65 -3.29 -6.78
N THR A 117 -18.03 -2.13 -6.52
CA THR A 117 -16.77 -1.73 -7.18
C THR A 117 -15.63 -2.69 -6.86
N THR A 118 -15.54 -3.17 -5.62
CA THR A 118 -14.56 -4.19 -5.21
C THR A 118 -14.75 -5.47 -6.03
N LEU A 119 -15.99 -5.95 -6.15
CA LEU A 119 -16.28 -7.15 -6.94
C LEU A 119 -15.95 -6.94 -8.42
N GLU A 120 -16.35 -5.83 -9.01
CA GLU A 120 -16.08 -5.52 -10.42
C GLU A 120 -14.59 -5.36 -10.72
N LYS A 121 -13.84 -4.70 -9.83
CA LYS A 121 -12.44 -4.33 -10.08
C LYS A 121 -11.44 -5.37 -9.62
N ILE A 122 -11.74 -6.10 -8.55
CA ILE A 122 -10.80 -7.05 -7.92
C ILE A 122 -11.24 -8.50 -8.14
N PHE A 123 -12.53 -8.82 -8.02
CA PHE A 123 -13.05 -10.19 -8.10
C PHE A 123 -14.11 -10.39 -9.20
N PRO A 124 -13.83 -10.02 -10.46
CA PRO A 124 -14.85 -9.93 -11.51
C PRO A 124 -15.57 -11.25 -11.77
N ASN A 125 -14.87 -12.38 -11.61
CA ASN A 125 -15.47 -13.71 -11.80
C ASN A 125 -16.59 -14.01 -10.81
N CYS A 126 -16.58 -13.38 -9.63
CA CYS A 126 -17.64 -13.52 -8.64
C CYS A 126 -19.00 -13.05 -9.17
N LEU A 127 -19.02 -12.12 -10.14
CA LEU A 127 -20.25 -11.60 -10.73
C LEU A 127 -21.00 -12.67 -11.55
N ASN A 128 -20.30 -13.71 -12.00
CA ASN A 128 -20.91 -14.88 -12.65
C ASN A 128 -21.50 -15.88 -11.63
N GLU A 129 -21.29 -15.67 -10.34
CA GLU A 129 -21.77 -16.50 -9.25
C GLU A 129 -22.64 -15.68 -8.27
N PRO A 130 -23.94 -15.46 -8.58
CA PRO A 130 -24.80 -14.56 -7.80
C PRO A 130 -24.87 -14.87 -6.30
N ARG A 131 -24.75 -16.15 -5.92
CA ARG A 131 -24.73 -16.57 -4.51
C ARG A 131 -23.46 -16.10 -3.80
N LEU A 132 -22.29 -16.23 -4.43
CA LEU A 132 -21.03 -15.77 -3.88
C LEU A 132 -21.00 -14.24 -3.83
N ALA A 133 -21.41 -13.55 -4.90
CA ALA A 133 -21.46 -12.09 -4.92
C ALA A 133 -22.32 -11.55 -3.78
N THR A 134 -23.53 -12.08 -3.62
CA THR A 134 -24.45 -11.69 -2.52
C THR A 134 -23.86 -11.97 -1.14
N SER A 135 -23.03 -13.00 -0.99
CA SER A 135 -22.40 -13.33 0.30
C SER A 135 -21.29 -12.36 0.70
N LEU A 136 -20.72 -11.62 -0.27
CA LEU A 136 -19.57 -10.74 -0.10
C LEU A 136 -19.94 -9.26 -0.03
N VAL A 137 -20.94 -8.80 -0.80
CA VAL A 137 -21.35 -7.39 -0.78
C VAL A 137 -21.72 -6.96 0.64
N ASP A 138 -21.27 -5.77 1.01
CA ASP A 138 -21.44 -5.15 2.33
C ASP A 138 -20.82 -5.95 3.49
N ARG A 139 -19.86 -6.84 3.18
CA ARG A 139 -19.06 -7.52 4.20
C ARG A 139 -17.71 -6.86 4.40
N VAL A 140 -17.30 -6.81 5.66
CA VAL A 140 -15.95 -6.44 6.04
C VAL A 140 -15.09 -7.69 6.07
N VAL A 141 -13.96 -7.65 5.37
CA VAL A 141 -12.94 -8.69 5.36
C VAL A 141 -11.67 -8.15 5.99
N GLU A 142 -11.00 -8.99 6.77
CA GLU A 142 -9.67 -8.72 7.31
C GLU A 142 -8.67 -9.71 6.73
N TYR A 143 -7.59 -9.16 6.15
CA TYR A 143 -6.44 -9.88 5.67
C TYR A 143 -5.25 -9.64 6.58
N HIS A 144 -4.46 -10.68 6.85
CA HIS A 144 -3.15 -10.47 7.44
C HIS A 144 -2.17 -10.04 6.35
N THR A 145 -1.25 -9.15 6.71
CA THR A 145 -0.23 -8.66 5.79
C THR A 145 1.17 -8.83 6.37
N THR A 146 2.13 -9.11 5.50
CA THR A 146 3.55 -9.01 5.79
C THR A 146 4.17 -7.99 4.85
N THR A 147 4.83 -6.97 5.38
CA THR A 147 5.59 -6.02 4.58
C THR A 147 7.06 -6.04 4.97
N THR A 148 7.92 -6.26 3.99
CA THR A 148 9.38 -6.23 4.16
C THR A 148 9.92 -4.90 3.65
N PHE A 149 10.60 -4.17 4.51
CA PHE A 149 11.26 -2.90 4.22
C PHE A 149 12.78 -3.08 4.31
N SER A 150 13.47 -3.04 3.18
CA SER A 150 14.93 -3.03 3.13
C SER A 150 15.43 -1.59 3.10
N PHE A 151 16.18 -1.19 4.12
CA PHE A 151 16.73 0.16 4.23
C PHE A 151 18.15 0.22 3.65
N ASN A 152 18.46 1.38 3.05
CA ASN A 152 19.81 1.71 2.61
C ASN A 152 20.58 2.52 3.67
N GLU A 153 21.84 2.85 3.35
CA GLU A 153 22.74 3.62 4.24
C GLU A 153 22.23 5.04 4.57
N ARG A 154 21.30 5.58 3.77
CA ARG A 154 20.64 6.88 4.02
C ARG A 154 19.42 6.76 4.92
N ALA A 155 19.16 5.57 5.48
CA ALA A 155 17.97 5.25 6.25
C ALA A 155 16.65 5.43 5.46
N GLN A 156 16.71 5.24 4.14
CA GLN A 156 15.54 5.21 3.27
C GLN A 156 15.26 3.78 2.83
N VAL A 157 13.99 3.44 2.61
CA VAL A 157 13.61 2.13 2.08
C VAL A 157 13.94 2.05 0.60
N GLU A 158 14.90 1.22 0.23
CA GLU A 158 15.28 0.97 -1.17
C GLU A 158 14.51 -0.19 -1.80
N ARG A 159 13.91 -1.06 -0.99
CA ARG A 159 13.02 -2.11 -1.46
C ARG A 159 11.88 -2.35 -0.49
N MET A 160 10.67 -2.43 -1.02
CA MET A 160 9.45 -2.71 -0.28
C MET A 160 8.71 -3.88 -0.95
N ASP A 161 8.44 -4.94 -0.21
CA ASP A 161 7.64 -6.08 -0.67
C ASP A 161 6.47 -6.29 0.27
N THR A 162 5.25 -6.40 -0.27
CA THR A 162 4.04 -6.64 0.51
C THR A 162 3.38 -7.94 0.08
N ASP A 163 3.05 -8.75 1.08
CA ASP A 163 2.26 -9.97 0.93
C ASP A 163 0.97 -9.84 1.72
N VAL A 164 -0.15 -10.22 1.12
CA VAL A 164 -1.49 -10.16 1.70
C VAL A 164 -2.10 -11.56 1.62
N ASP A 165 -2.48 -12.11 2.77
CA ASP A 165 -3.13 -13.42 2.84
C ASP A 165 -4.61 -13.32 2.44
N PHE A 166 -4.85 -13.13 1.13
CA PHE A 166 -6.20 -13.04 0.57
C PHE A 166 -7.00 -14.32 0.78
N LEU A 167 -6.35 -15.48 0.62
CA LEU A 167 -7.02 -16.78 0.76
C LEU A 167 -7.47 -16.99 2.20
N GLY A 168 -6.62 -16.72 3.18
CA GLY A 168 -6.98 -16.84 4.59
C GLY A 168 -8.06 -15.85 5.02
N GLY A 169 -7.97 -14.58 4.57
CA GLY A 169 -9.01 -13.58 4.85
C GLY A 169 -10.38 -13.96 4.29
N LEU A 170 -10.44 -14.34 3.00
CA LEU A 170 -11.70 -14.75 2.35
C LEU A 170 -12.22 -16.09 2.90
N SER A 171 -11.35 -17.04 3.22
CA SER A 171 -11.75 -18.32 3.81
C SER A 171 -12.42 -18.12 5.17
N ARG A 172 -11.89 -17.21 6.00
CA ARG A 172 -12.49 -16.85 7.29
C ARG A 172 -13.85 -16.18 7.11
N LEU A 173 -13.97 -15.26 6.14
CA LEU A 173 -15.23 -14.58 5.86
C LEU A 173 -16.33 -15.54 5.37
N LEU A 174 -16.00 -16.42 4.44
CA LEU A 174 -16.96 -17.33 3.81
C LEU A 174 -17.20 -18.62 4.59
N GLY A 175 -16.29 -18.97 5.51
CA GLY A 175 -16.27 -20.27 6.18
C GLY A 175 -15.92 -21.44 5.24
N ASN A 176 -15.42 -21.15 4.03
CA ASN A 176 -15.12 -22.14 3.00
C ASN A 176 -13.91 -21.73 2.13
N THR A 177 -12.83 -22.49 2.24
CA THR A 177 -11.61 -22.27 1.45
C THR A 177 -11.81 -22.55 -0.05
N ILE A 178 -12.72 -23.44 -0.43
CA ILE A 178 -13.00 -23.73 -1.84
C ILE A 178 -13.64 -22.52 -2.51
N ASP A 179 -14.62 -21.89 -1.87
CA ASP A 179 -15.27 -20.68 -2.39
C ASP A 179 -14.29 -19.50 -2.41
N ALA A 180 -13.46 -19.35 -1.38
CA ALA A 180 -12.39 -18.35 -1.37
C ALA A 180 -11.40 -18.56 -2.53
N SER A 181 -11.00 -19.80 -2.80
CA SER A 181 -10.11 -20.11 -3.93
C SER A 181 -10.77 -19.81 -5.28
N ARG A 182 -12.08 -20.06 -5.44
CA ARG A 182 -12.82 -19.71 -6.66
C ARG A 182 -12.88 -18.21 -6.89
N LEU A 183 -13.03 -17.41 -5.84
CA LEU A 183 -12.98 -15.94 -5.96
C LEU A 183 -11.62 -15.44 -6.42
N LEU A 184 -10.54 -16.07 -5.94
CA LEU A 184 -9.19 -15.72 -6.33
C LEU A 184 -8.84 -16.17 -7.74
N GLN A 185 -9.55 -17.16 -8.29
CA GLN A 185 -9.38 -17.55 -9.69
C GLN A 185 -9.87 -16.41 -10.60
N GLY A 186 -8.93 -15.80 -11.32
CA GLY A 186 -9.18 -14.64 -12.19
C GLY A 186 -9.44 -13.34 -11.42
N ALA A 187 -9.07 -13.29 -10.13
CA ALA A 187 -8.97 -12.01 -9.43
C ALA A 187 -7.88 -11.14 -10.08
N HIS A 188 -8.09 -9.83 -10.09
CA HIS A 188 -7.14 -8.85 -10.58
C HIS A 188 -6.05 -8.53 -9.54
N ILE A 189 -5.48 -9.57 -8.96
CA ILE A 189 -4.39 -9.51 -7.97
C ILE A 189 -3.17 -10.16 -8.63
N THR A 190 -2.08 -9.41 -8.74
CA THR A 190 -0.83 -9.88 -9.33
C THR A 190 0.21 -10.18 -8.24
N GLU A 191 1.40 -10.60 -8.66
CA GLU A 191 2.53 -10.81 -7.75
C GLU A 191 2.80 -9.58 -6.87
N GLY A 192 3.23 -9.82 -5.63
CA GLY A 192 3.43 -8.77 -4.63
C GLY A 192 2.14 -8.12 -4.14
N SER A 193 1.01 -8.84 -4.24
CA SER A 193 -0.32 -8.37 -3.81
C SER A 193 -0.72 -7.04 -4.47
N LYS A 194 -0.31 -6.80 -5.72
CA LYS A 194 -0.69 -5.59 -6.44
C LYS A 194 -2.04 -5.76 -7.11
N MET A 195 -2.78 -4.66 -7.21
CA MET A 195 -4.03 -4.62 -7.96
C MET A 195 -3.71 -4.33 -9.42
N ALA A 196 -4.15 -5.20 -10.32
CA ALA A 196 -3.92 -5.03 -11.75
C ALA A 196 -4.56 -3.73 -12.23
N ASN A 197 -3.99 -3.13 -13.28
CA ASN A 197 -4.69 -2.08 -14.02
C ASN A 197 -5.99 -2.67 -14.53
N SER A 198 -7.14 -2.18 -14.07
CA SER A 198 -8.39 -2.53 -14.72
C SER A 198 -8.28 -2.08 -16.17
N VAL A 199 -8.26 -3.03 -17.11
CA VAL A 199 -8.29 -2.75 -18.54
C VAL A 199 -9.58 -1.99 -18.84
N GLU A 200 -9.42 -0.69 -19.09
CA GLU A 200 -10.16 0.17 -20.04
C GLU A 200 -9.91 1.64 -19.67
N GLU A 201 -8.69 2.13 -19.94
CA GLU A 201 -8.59 3.41 -20.62
C GLU A 201 -8.78 3.10 -22.10
N SER A 202 -10.04 2.99 -22.53
CA SER A 202 -10.35 3.01 -23.96
C SER A 202 -9.84 4.36 -24.49
N GLU A 203 -8.72 4.29 -25.20
CA GLU A 203 -8.11 5.37 -25.96
C GLU A 203 -9.15 6.07 -26.83
N THR A 204 -9.75 7.13 -26.29
CA THR A 204 -10.54 8.09 -27.05
C THR A 204 -10.07 9.48 -26.65
N GLY A 205 -9.00 9.92 -27.33
CA GLY A 205 -8.78 11.32 -27.66
C GLY A 205 -8.73 12.32 -26.50
N GLY A 206 -7.88 12.08 -25.51
CA GLY A 206 -7.52 13.06 -24.49
C GLY A 206 -6.68 12.42 -23.41
N GLN A 207 -5.47 12.91 -23.16
CA GLN A 207 -4.61 12.43 -22.08
C GLN A 207 -5.29 12.68 -20.73
N ARG A 208 -6.08 11.73 -20.25
CA ARG A 208 -6.68 11.78 -18.92
C ARG A 208 -5.73 11.05 -17.97
N TRP A 209 -4.77 11.78 -17.43
CA TRP A 209 -3.76 11.20 -16.52
C TRP A 209 -4.43 10.61 -15.26
N GLY A 210 -3.77 9.68 -14.58
CA GLY A 210 -4.20 9.22 -13.26
C GLY A 210 -4.11 10.34 -12.21
N MET A 211 -4.82 10.19 -11.08
CA MET A 211 -4.80 11.16 -9.97
C MET A 211 -3.37 11.40 -9.46
N VAL A 212 -2.60 10.32 -9.24
CA VAL A 212 -1.22 10.41 -8.74
C VAL A 212 -0.32 11.12 -9.76
N GLU A 213 -0.45 10.80 -11.04
CA GLU A 213 0.34 11.45 -12.11
C GLU A 213 0.14 12.96 -12.16
N ARG A 214 -1.11 13.44 -12.05
CA ARG A 214 -1.40 14.88 -12.00
C ARG A 214 -0.70 15.56 -10.82
N GLU A 215 -0.78 14.98 -9.64
CA GLU A 215 -0.21 15.56 -8.42
C GLU A 215 1.33 15.57 -8.45
N PHE A 216 1.97 14.56 -9.03
CA PHE A 216 3.43 14.58 -9.25
C PHE A 216 3.85 15.69 -10.21
N GLN A 217 3.09 15.94 -11.28
CA GLN A 217 3.40 17.02 -12.20
C GLN A 217 3.27 18.39 -11.55
N LEU A 218 2.19 18.61 -10.77
CA LEU A 218 1.99 19.85 -10.03
C LEU A 218 3.14 20.10 -9.03
N ALA A 219 3.55 19.06 -8.28
CA ALA A 219 4.66 19.16 -7.33
C ALA A 219 6.03 19.39 -8.00
N SER A 220 6.17 19.08 -9.29
CA SER A 220 7.38 19.35 -10.08
C SER A 220 7.39 20.79 -10.57
N GLN A 221 6.25 21.30 -11.04
CA GLN A 221 6.07 22.69 -11.48
C GLN A 221 6.24 23.70 -10.32
N ASP A 222 5.74 23.39 -9.13
CA ASP A 222 5.93 24.23 -7.94
C ASP A 222 7.41 24.34 -7.52
N ARG A 223 8.18 23.25 -7.70
CA ARG A 223 9.62 23.25 -7.40
C ARG A 223 10.43 24.06 -8.41
N GLU A 224 10.06 24.05 -9.68
CA GLU A 224 10.67 24.88 -10.71
C GLU A 224 10.35 26.38 -10.49
N TYR A 225 9.13 26.71 -10.07
CA TYR A 225 8.72 28.10 -9.81
C TYR A 225 9.37 28.70 -8.55
N THR A 226 9.71 27.88 -7.54
CA THR A 226 10.34 28.36 -6.29
C THR A 226 11.85 28.60 -6.43
N MET A 227 12.47 28.11 -7.53
CA MET A 227 13.92 28.23 -7.79
C MET A 227 14.25 29.28 -8.87
N ALA A 228 13.25 30.00 -9.39
CA ALA A 228 13.37 31.09 -10.35
C ALA A 228 13.07 32.45 -9.68
#